data_AF-A0A0R3D1P1-F1
#
_entry.id   AF-A0A0R3D1P1-F1
#
_cell.length_a   1.000
_cell.length_b   1.000
_cell.length_c   1.000
_cell.angle_alpha   90.00
_cell.angle_beta   90.00
_cell.angle_gamma   90.00
#
_symmetry.space_group_name_H-M   'P 1'
#
loop_
_entity.id
_entity.type
_entity.pdbx_description
1 polymer ?
#
loop_
_entity_poly.entity_id
_entity_poly.type
_entity_poly.pdbx_seq_one_letter_code
_entity_poly.pdbx_strand_id
1 'polypeptide(L)'
;MAVLPGDVFLATPGHRESTRWVVGGVPKEGLIPGKEYSILSSCGIVGELIGSSSQRKSPLGKVEFLGRWGSNQANIRDFSAINDDEAGADKGAELYLIVGTSAEVGKTTAGLTILRSLLHQGYSKIAVLKATGTSSIVELMTYRDFGAFTTLDCVDFGLPTTYPSEREDIAPVFDRAIRYMLGLPAQAVLIECGGDILGANVPIFLERLKKARQVDKLVLVAPDSLAAFGGLRILEKMGFAADLLTGPCTDTPTLLARTEKLCGVKAMNMLGPRP
;
A
#
# COMPACT_ATOMS: atom_id res chain seq x y z
N MET A 1 -10.52 4.67 -16.92
CA MET A 1 -9.98 4.54 -18.30
C MET A 1 -10.17 3.09 -18.72
N ALA A 2 -10.82 2.85 -19.87
CA ALA A 2 -10.89 1.52 -20.47
C ALA A 2 -9.75 1.41 -21.48
N VAL A 3 -9.08 0.25 -21.54
CA VAL A 3 -8.12 -0.09 -22.59
C VAL A 3 -8.89 -0.91 -23.63
N LEU A 4 -8.86 -0.48 -24.88
CA LEU A 4 -9.57 -1.10 -25.99
C LEU A 4 -8.61 -1.76 -26.98
N PRO A 5 -9.06 -2.74 -27.78
CA PRO A 5 -8.26 -3.31 -28.85
C PRO A 5 -7.75 -2.22 -29.81
N GLY A 6 -6.43 -2.18 -30.02
CA GLY A 6 -5.75 -1.18 -30.85
C GLY A 6 -5.14 0.00 -30.08
N ASP A 7 -5.47 0.16 -28.79
CA ASP A 7 -4.83 1.20 -27.97
C ASP A 7 -3.34 0.93 -27.79
N VAL A 8 -2.54 1.99 -27.91
CA VAL A 8 -1.10 1.97 -27.62
C VAL A 8 -0.84 2.92 -26.45
N PHE A 9 -0.20 2.41 -25.40
CA PHE A 9 0.06 3.18 -24.19
C PHE A 9 1.40 2.80 -23.56
N LEU A 10 1.92 3.69 -22.72
CA LEU A 10 3.12 3.43 -21.93
C LEU A 10 2.73 2.61 -20.69
N ALA A 11 3.48 1.54 -20.45
CA ALA A 11 3.32 0.66 -19.30
C ALA A 11 4.68 0.36 -18.67
N THR A 12 4.67 -0.02 -17.40
CA THR A 12 5.88 -0.38 -16.67
C THR A 12 5.92 -1.88 -16.42
N PRO A 13 6.98 -2.59 -16.87
CA PRO A 13 7.24 -3.96 -16.43
C PRO A 13 7.35 -4.03 -14.91
N GLY A 14 6.61 -4.93 -14.27
CA GLY A 14 6.66 -5.02 -12.81
C GLY A 14 6.06 -6.29 -12.22
N HIS A 15 6.30 -6.46 -10.93
CA HIS A 15 5.82 -7.59 -10.15
C HIS A 15 4.53 -7.25 -9.39
N ARG A 16 3.67 -8.25 -9.27
CA ARG A 16 2.49 -8.20 -8.40
C ARG A 16 2.29 -9.55 -7.73
N GLU A 17 2.16 -9.53 -6.41
CA GLU A 17 1.88 -10.73 -5.61
C GLU A 17 0.60 -10.50 -4.81
N SER A 18 -0.53 -10.29 -5.50
CA SER A 18 -1.81 -10.08 -4.82
C SER A 18 -2.34 -11.39 -4.26
N THR A 19 -2.66 -11.42 -2.97
CA THR A 19 -3.34 -12.55 -2.32
C THR A 19 -4.83 -12.68 -2.70
N ARG A 20 -5.36 -11.77 -3.53
CA ARG A 20 -6.80 -11.70 -3.85
C ARG A 20 -7.13 -11.63 -5.34
N TRP A 21 -6.18 -11.29 -6.21
CA TRP A 21 -6.49 -10.99 -7.61
C TRP A 21 -5.55 -11.67 -8.61
N VAL A 22 -4.43 -11.05 -8.97
CA VAL A 22 -3.47 -11.61 -9.93
C VAL A 22 -2.05 -11.62 -9.37
N VAL A 23 -1.31 -12.65 -9.75
CA VAL A 23 0.12 -12.83 -9.47
C VAL A 23 0.85 -12.86 -10.81
N GLY A 24 1.90 -12.06 -10.93
CA GLY A 24 2.68 -11.97 -12.14
C GLY A 24 3.99 -11.22 -11.91
N GLY A 25 4.87 -11.27 -12.91
CA GLY A 25 6.21 -10.72 -12.79
C GLY A 25 6.85 -10.40 -14.13
N VAL A 26 8.06 -9.86 -14.05
CA VAL A 26 8.90 -9.64 -15.21
C VAL A 26 9.67 -10.95 -15.49
N PRO A 27 9.60 -11.50 -16.72
CA PRO A 27 10.43 -12.64 -17.12
C PRO A 27 11.92 -12.34 -16.95
N LYS A 28 12.75 -13.38 -16.77
CA LYS A 28 14.19 -13.21 -16.54
C LYS A 28 14.89 -12.51 -17.70
N GLU A 29 14.44 -12.77 -18.92
CA GLU A 29 14.92 -12.17 -20.15
C GLU A 29 14.34 -10.77 -20.43
N GLY A 30 13.44 -10.29 -19.56
CA GLY A 30 12.66 -9.08 -19.75
C GLY A 30 11.50 -9.28 -20.76
N LEU A 31 10.84 -8.19 -21.13
CA LEU A 31 9.79 -8.23 -22.15
C LEU A 31 10.42 -8.26 -23.55
N ILE A 32 9.89 -9.12 -24.42
CA ILE A 32 10.39 -9.35 -25.79
C ILE A 32 9.38 -8.76 -26.79
N PRO A 33 9.80 -7.87 -27.72
CA PRO A 33 8.90 -7.29 -28.70
C PRO A 33 8.14 -8.36 -29.50
N GLY A 34 6.85 -8.14 -29.74
CA GLY A 34 5.96 -9.09 -30.43
C GLY A 34 5.40 -10.21 -29.55
N LYS A 35 5.77 -10.29 -28.26
CA LYS A 35 5.14 -11.22 -27.31
C LYS A 35 3.99 -10.58 -26.56
N GLU A 36 3.01 -11.41 -26.20
CA GLU A 36 1.89 -11.03 -25.33
C GLU A 36 2.25 -11.11 -23.84
N TYR A 37 1.77 -10.14 -23.08
CA TYR A 37 1.84 -10.04 -21.62
C TYR A 37 0.48 -9.66 -21.05
N SER A 38 0.33 -9.70 -19.73
CA SER A 38 -0.91 -9.33 -19.04
C SER A 38 -0.80 -7.97 -18.34
N ILE A 39 -1.91 -7.23 -18.31
CA ILE A 39 -2.06 -6.05 -17.46
C ILE A 39 -2.32 -6.54 -16.02
N LEU A 40 -1.32 -6.39 -15.16
CA LEU A 40 -1.33 -6.83 -13.76
C LEU A 40 -1.90 -5.77 -12.82
N SER A 41 -2.01 -4.51 -13.24
CA SER A 41 -2.60 -3.43 -12.45
C SER A 41 -3.23 -2.36 -13.33
N SER A 42 -4.27 -1.71 -12.83
CA SER A 42 -4.86 -0.52 -13.46
C SER A 42 -3.90 0.68 -13.50
N CYS A 43 -2.79 0.63 -12.76
CA CYS A 43 -1.73 1.66 -12.79
C CYS A 43 -0.64 1.37 -13.82
N GLY A 44 -0.94 0.57 -14.86
CA GLY A 44 -0.03 0.34 -15.98
C GLY A 44 1.09 -0.65 -15.68
N ILE A 45 0.91 -1.56 -14.73
CA ILE A 45 1.87 -2.65 -14.49
C ILE A 45 1.60 -3.79 -15.45
N VAL A 46 2.62 -4.20 -16.20
CA VAL A 46 2.55 -5.30 -17.17
C VAL A 46 3.61 -6.36 -16.87
N GLY A 47 3.29 -7.61 -17.18
CA GLY A 47 4.21 -8.73 -16.97
C GLY A 47 3.61 -10.07 -17.39
N GLU A 48 4.39 -11.12 -17.19
CA GLU A 48 3.93 -12.50 -17.34
C GLU A 48 2.95 -12.84 -16.21
N LEU A 49 1.80 -13.38 -16.58
CA LEU A 49 0.80 -13.85 -15.61
C LEU A 49 1.22 -15.23 -15.10
N ILE A 50 1.43 -15.33 -13.79
CA ILE A 50 1.72 -16.61 -13.12
C ILE A 50 0.42 -17.26 -12.65
N GLY A 51 -0.54 -16.46 -12.17
CA GLY A 51 -1.84 -16.98 -11.72
C GLY A 51 -2.86 -15.89 -11.40
N SER A 52 -4.12 -16.30 -11.31
CA SER A 52 -5.23 -15.42 -10.92
C SER A 52 -6.22 -16.14 -10.00
N SER A 53 -6.83 -15.40 -9.09
CA SER A 53 -7.92 -15.87 -8.24
C SER A 53 -9.13 -16.27 -9.08
N SER A 54 -9.68 -17.46 -8.84
CA SER A 54 -10.92 -17.94 -9.46
C SER A 54 -12.16 -17.16 -9.02
N GLN A 55 -12.07 -16.40 -7.91
CA GLN A 55 -13.18 -15.64 -7.32
C GLN A 55 -13.30 -14.20 -7.85
N ARG A 56 -12.35 -13.72 -8.65
CA ARG A 56 -12.33 -12.36 -9.22
C ARG A 56 -12.30 -12.45 -10.75
N LYS A 57 -12.73 -11.37 -11.42
CA LYS A 57 -12.63 -11.23 -12.88
C LYS A 57 -11.18 -11.46 -13.33
N SER A 58 -11.05 -12.08 -14.50
CA SER A 58 -9.81 -12.30 -15.26
C SER A 58 -8.91 -11.03 -15.31
N PRO A 59 -7.60 -11.17 -15.61
CA PRO A 59 -6.69 -10.03 -15.75
C PRO A 59 -7.30 -8.91 -16.63
N LEU A 60 -6.92 -7.66 -16.39
CA LEU A 60 -7.55 -6.49 -17.05
C LEU A 60 -7.48 -6.53 -18.58
N GLY A 61 -6.54 -7.30 -19.12
CA GLY A 61 -6.39 -7.56 -20.54
C GLY A 61 -5.02 -8.14 -20.85
N LYS A 62 -4.84 -8.52 -22.11
CA LYS A 62 -3.53 -8.82 -22.68
C LYS A 62 -3.03 -7.64 -23.49
N VAL A 63 -1.71 -7.51 -23.59
CA VAL A 63 -1.02 -6.50 -24.38
C VAL A 63 0.14 -7.13 -25.13
N GLU A 64 0.39 -6.68 -26.35
CA GLU A 64 1.62 -6.99 -27.07
C GLU A 64 2.69 -5.97 -26.68
N PHE A 65 3.89 -6.44 -26.32
CA PHE A 65 5.01 -5.52 -26.10
C PHE A 65 5.57 -5.07 -27.46
N LEU A 66 5.47 -3.78 -27.78
CA LEU A 66 5.96 -3.25 -29.06
C LEU A 66 7.44 -2.85 -29.00
N GLY A 67 7.94 -2.49 -27.82
CA GLY A 67 9.29 -1.99 -27.63
C GLY A 67 9.40 -1.04 -26.45
N ARG A 68 10.62 -0.53 -26.22
CA ARG A 68 10.90 0.43 -25.14
C ARG A 68 10.75 1.85 -25.67
N TRP A 69 10.23 2.74 -24.81
CA TRP A 69 10.13 4.16 -25.14
C TRP A 69 11.45 4.89 -24.84
N GLY A 70 11.89 5.73 -25.79
CA GLY A 70 13.07 6.59 -25.66
C GLY A 70 14.41 5.86 -25.90
N SER A 71 15.45 6.64 -26.23
CA SER A 71 16.81 6.15 -26.52
C SER A 71 17.53 5.56 -25.31
N ASN A 72 17.14 5.97 -24.10
CA ASN A 72 17.83 5.62 -22.84
C ASN A 72 17.06 4.63 -21.97
N GLN A 73 15.97 4.02 -22.45
CA GLN A 73 15.14 3.12 -21.66
C GLN A 73 14.63 3.81 -20.38
N ALA A 74 13.73 4.79 -20.54
CA ALA A 74 13.20 5.59 -19.42
C ALA A 74 12.81 4.70 -18.22
N ASN A 75 13.50 4.84 -17.09
CA ASN A 75 13.22 4.11 -15.87
C ASN A 75 12.51 5.04 -14.89
N ILE A 76 11.46 4.54 -14.22
CA ILE A 76 10.74 5.32 -13.19
C ILE A 76 11.65 5.83 -12.07
N ARG A 77 12.77 5.14 -11.80
CA ARG A 77 13.81 5.60 -10.86
C ARG A 77 14.46 6.93 -11.27
N ASP A 78 14.57 7.19 -12.57
CA ASP A 78 15.17 8.42 -13.10
C ASP A 78 14.21 9.62 -12.98
N PHE A 79 12.94 9.36 -12.67
CA PHE A 79 11.88 10.35 -12.52
C PHE A 79 11.28 10.34 -11.10
N SER A 80 12.02 9.82 -10.12
CA SER A 80 11.65 9.93 -8.71
C SER A 80 11.43 11.40 -8.38
N ALA A 81 10.22 11.75 -7.94
CA ALA A 81 9.90 13.14 -7.58
C ALA A 81 10.70 13.60 -6.36
N ILE A 82 11.13 12.65 -5.53
CA ILE A 82 11.80 12.88 -4.26
C ILE A 82 13.23 12.35 -4.35
N ASN A 83 14.20 13.25 -4.19
CA ASN A 83 15.62 12.93 -4.12
C ASN A 83 16.12 12.89 -2.66
N ASP A 84 17.30 12.30 -2.44
CA ASP A 84 17.88 12.15 -1.09
C ASP A 84 18.04 13.48 -0.33
N ASP A 85 18.24 14.59 -1.05
CA ASP A 85 18.44 15.94 -0.51
C ASP A 85 17.16 16.61 -0.01
N GLU A 86 15.97 16.11 -0.40
CA GLU A 86 14.68 16.68 0.02
C GLU A 86 14.20 16.14 1.37
N ALA A 87 14.90 15.15 1.93
CA ALA A 87 14.59 14.57 3.21
C ALA A 87 15.09 15.46 4.37
N GLY A 88 14.15 16.09 5.07
CA GLY A 88 14.43 16.87 6.28
C GLY A 88 14.52 16.01 7.54
N ALA A 89 15.00 16.62 8.64
CA ALA A 89 14.84 16.05 9.98
C ALA A 89 13.36 15.89 10.35
N ASP A 90 13.04 14.91 11.20
CA ASP A 90 11.69 14.70 11.72
C ASP A 90 11.16 15.99 12.36
N LYS A 91 9.98 16.43 11.91
CA LYS A 91 9.29 17.65 12.38
C LYS A 91 8.28 17.39 13.50
N GLY A 92 8.15 16.15 13.98
CA GLY A 92 7.32 15.79 15.13
C GLY A 92 5.84 15.65 14.83
N ALA A 93 5.48 15.31 13.59
CA ALA A 93 4.09 14.99 13.23
C ALA A 93 3.62 13.72 13.95
N GLU A 94 2.33 13.64 14.28
CA GLU A 94 1.73 12.41 14.82
C GLU A 94 1.72 11.30 13.76
N LEU A 95 2.24 10.13 14.10
CA LEU A 95 2.44 9.02 13.18
C LEU A 95 1.40 7.92 13.39
N TYR A 96 0.53 7.77 12.38
CA TYR A 96 -0.49 6.73 12.29
C TYR A 96 -0.06 5.66 11.31
N LEU A 97 -0.12 4.40 11.71
CA LEU A 97 0.22 3.25 10.87
C LEU A 97 -0.98 2.33 10.71
N ILE A 98 -1.26 1.93 9.47
CA ILE A 98 -2.30 0.97 9.12
C ILE A 98 -1.65 -0.24 8.48
N VAL A 99 -1.86 -1.40 9.10
CA VAL A 99 -1.42 -2.70 8.59
C VAL A 99 -2.62 -3.61 8.44
N GLY A 100 -2.60 -4.52 7.46
CA GLY A 100 -3.69 -5.47 7.26
C GLY A 100 -3.19 -6.89 7.13
N THR A 101 -4.02 -7.86 7.53
CA THR A 101 -3.70 -9.29 7.44
C THR A 101 -3.98 -9.90 6.07
N SER A 102 -4.60 -9.13 5.17
CA SER A 102 -4.88 -9.51 3.79
C SER A 102 -4.95 -8.26 2.90
N ALA A 103 -4.77 -8.44 1.59
CA ALA A 103 -5.13 -7.40 0.62
C ALA A 103 -6.65 -7.16 0.66
N GLU A 104 -7.07 -5.92 0.37
CA GLU A 104 -8.49 -5.57 0.18
C GLU A 104 -9.40 -5.87 1.38
N VAL A 105 -8.85 -5.74 2.58
CA VAL A 105 -9.54 -5.96 3.87
C VAL A 105 -10.11 -4.67 4.48
N GLY A 106 -10.00 -3.53 3.79
CA GLY A 106 -10.48 -2.24 4.27
C GLY A 106 -9.41 -1.31 4.87
N LYS A 107 -8.13 -1.49 4.51
CA LYS A 107 -7.04 -0.61 4.95
C LYS A 107 -7.25 0.85 4.54
N THR A 108 -7.57 1.07 3.26
CA THR A 108 -7.91 2.41 2.74
C THR A 108 -9.14 2.98 3.43
N THR A 109 -10.16 2.17 3.71
CA THR A 109 -11.32 2.62 4.50
C THR A 109 -10.90 3.09 5.89
N ALA A 110 -10.06 2.32 6.58
CA ALA A 110 -9.56 2.72 7.90
C ALA A 110 -8.79 4.04 7.82
N GLY A 111 -7.93 4.20 6.80
CA GLY A 111 -7.18 5.44 6.63
C GLY A 111 -8.04 6.65 6.29
N LEU A 112 -9.05 6.50 5.44
CA LEU A 112 -10.00 7.58 5.16
C LEU A 112 -10.79 7.98 6.43
N THR A 113 -11.15 7.02 7.27
CA THR A 113 -11.82 7.29 8.55
C THR A 113 -10.91 8.02 9.53
N ILE A 114 -9.64 7.64 9.64
CA ILE A 114 -8.65 8.34 10.47
C ILE A 114 -8.42 9.76 9.93
N LEU A 115 -8.19 9.91 8.62
CA LEU A 115 -8.02 11.20 7.96
C LEU A 115 -9.17 12.14 8.28
N ARG A 116 -10.42 11.70 8.08
CA ARG A 116 -11.61 12.51 8.37
C ARG A 116 -11.72 12.89 9.85
N SER A 117 -11.41 11.95 10.74
CA SER A 117 -11.43 12.22 12.18
C SER A 117 -10.44 13.31 12.57
N LEU A 118 -9.22 13.26 12.03
CA LEU A 118 -8.19 14.28 12.27
C LEU A 118 -8.59 15.65 11.68
N LEU A 119 -9.13 15.67 10.46
CA LEU A 119 -9.66 16.90 9.87
C LEU A 119 -10.77 17.52 10.73
N HIS A 120 -11.69 16.71 11.26
CA HIS A 120 -12.72 17.18 12.19
C HIS A 120 -12.16 17.70 13.52
N GLN A 121 -10.97 17.24 13.93
CA GLN A 121 -10.25 17.74 15.09
C GLN A 121 -9.44 19.02 14.80
N GLY A 122 -9.50 19.54 13.56
CA GLY A 122 -8.85 20.78 13.16
C GLY A 122 -7.43 20.61 12.61
N TYR A 123 -6.98 19.38 12.36
CA TYR A 123 -5.73 19.15 11.63
C TYR A 123 -5.94 19.62 10.19
N SER A 124 -4.98 20.37 9.66
CA SER A 124 -5.04 20.95 8.32
C SER A 124 -3.98 20.38 7.37
N LYS A 125 -2.92 19.79 7.92
CA LYS A 125 -1.82 19.21 7.13
C LYS A 125 -1.59 17.75 7.52
N ILE A 126 -2.33 16.86 6.85
CA ILE A 126 -2.21 15.42 7.05
C ILE A 126 -1.60 14.82 5.78
N ALA A 127 -0.39 14.29 5.89
CA ALA A 127 0.31 13.64 4.78
C ALA A 127 0.00 12.14 4.77
N VAL A 128 -0.25 11.56 3.61
CA VAL A 128 -0.57 10.13 3.47
C VAL A 128 0.48 9.44 2.62
N LEU A 129 0.96 8.29 3.08
CA LEU A 129 1.85 7.41 2.32
C LEU A 129 1.20 6.03 2.17
N LYS A 130 1.02 5.56 0.94
CA LYS A 130 0.86 4.14 0.65
C LYS A 130 2.25 3.52 0.55
N ALA A 131 2.74 2.95 1.65
CA ALA A 131 4.15 2.58 1.78
C ALA A 131 4.56 1.36 0.95
N THR A 132 3.63 0.41 0.76
CA THR A 132 3.93 -0.89 0.16
C THR A 132 2.84 -1.36 -0.80
N GLY A 133 3.17 -2.39 -1.58
CA GLY A 133 2.30 -3.06 -2.54
C GLY A 133 2.45 -2.49 -3.94
N THR A 134 1.40 -2.67 -4.74
CA THR A 134 1.30 -2.08 -6.06
C THR A 134 0.79 -0.64 -5.95
N SER A 135 1.35 0.26 -6.75
CA SER A 135 0.89 1.65 -6.89
C SER A 135 -0.59 1.75 -7.23
N SER A 136 -1.22 2.85 -6.80
CA SER A 136 -2.67 3.05 -6.92
C SER A 136 -3.06 4.51 -6.99
N ILE A 137 -3.19 5.03 -8.21
CA ILE A 137 -3.68 6.39 -8.44
C ILE A 137 -5.07 6.62 -7.84
N VAL A 138 -5.93 5.59 -7.83
CA VAL A 138 -7.29 5.68 -7.29
C VAL A 138 -7.26 5.90 -5.78
N GLU A 139 -6.43 5.14 -5.05
CA GLU A 139 -6.31 5.33 -3.60
C GLU A 139 -5.71 6.70 -3.27
N LEU A 140 -4.65 7.11 -4.00
CA LEU A 140 -4.02 8.42 -3.81
C LEU A 140 -4.98 9.58 -4.04
N MET A 141 -5.78 9.52 -5.11
CA MET A 141 -6.79 10.54 -5.41
C MET A 141 -7.93 10.52 -4.39
N THR A 142 -8.38 9.34 -3.95
CA THR A 142 -9.40 9.24 -2.90
C THR A 142 -8.96 9.93 -1.61
N TYR A 143 -7.71 9.74 -1.17
CA TYR A 143 -7.20 10.47 0.01
C TYR A 143 -7.15 11.99 -0.22
N ARG A 144 -6.76 12.45 -1.41
CA ARG A 144 -6.76 13.88 -1.77
C ARG A 144 -8.15 14.47 -1.76
N ASP A 145 -9.12 13.79 -2.35
CA ASP A 145 -10.53 14.21 -2.37
C ASP A 145 -11.12 14.32 -0.95
N PHE A 146 -10.60 13.52 -0.01
CA PHE A 146 -10.97 13.57 1.40
C PHE A 146 -10.21 14.62 2.21
N GLY A 147 -9.32 15.41 1.58
CA GLY A 147 -8.64 16.54 2.21
C GLY A 147 -7.22 16.25 2.70
N ALA A 148 -6.58 15.17 2.26
CA ALA A 148 -5.15 14.96 2.53
C ALA A 148 -4.30 16.10 1.94
N PHE A 149 -3.34 16.60 2.72
CA PHE A 149 -2.43 17.67 2.31
C PHE A 149 -1.47 17.23 1.20
N THR A 150 -0.99 15.99 1.30
CA THR A 150 -0.23 15.33 0.23
C THR A 150 -0.47 13.83 0.31
N THR A 151 -0.38 13.15 -0.83
CA THR A 151 -0.53 11.70 -0.93
C THR A 151 0.55 11.17 -1.86
N LEU A 152 1.27 10.16 -1.40
CA LEU A 152 2.41 9.54 -2.09
C LEU A 152 2.32 8.02 -2.04
N ASP A 153 2.90 7.35 -3.03
CA ASP A 153 3.16 5.91 -3.03
C ASP A 153 4.57 5.58 -3.54
N CYS A 154 4.84 4.32 -3.84
CA CYS A 154 6.14 3.85 -4.31
C CYS A 154 6.62 4.53 -5.61
N VAL A 155 5.71 5.05 -6.45
CA VAL A 155 6.05 5.74 -7.72
C VAL A 155 6.83 7.01 -7.44
N ASP A 156 6.44 7.77 -6.41
CA ASP A 156 7.11 9.00 -6.00
C ASP A 156 8.56 8.76 -5.54
N PHE A 157 8.89 7.51 -5.17
CA PHE A 157 10.22 7.06 -4.74
C PHE A 157 10.93 6.19 -5.80
N GLY A 158 10.46 6.24 -7.05
CA GLY A 158 11.09 5.59 -8.19
C GLY A 158 10.80 4.10 -8.31
N LEU A 159 9.67 3.61 -7.79
CA LEU A 159 9.27 2.20 -7.91
C LEU A 159 7.84 2.05 -8.44
N PRO A 160 7.60 1.15 -9.41
CA PRO A 160 6.24 0.91 -9.88
C PRO A 160 5.40 0.08 -8.90
N THR A 161 6.09 -0.65 -8.03
CA THR A 161 5.57 -1.62 -7.05
C THR A 161 6.68 -1.91 -6.05
N THR A 162 6.34 -2.23 -4.81
CA THR A 162 7.32 -2.72 -3.84
C THR A 162 7.55 -4.23 -3.93
N TYR A 163 6.92 -4.92 -4.89
CA TYR A 163 7.23 -6.31 -5.21
C TYR A 163 8.48 -6.43 -6.11
N PRO A 164 9.14 -7.60 -6.17
CA PRO A 164 8.83 -8.82 -5.42
C PRO A 164 9.13 -8.68 -3.93
N SER A 165 8.48 -9.50 -3.11
CA SER A 165 8.79 -9.58 -1.68
C SER A 165 10.24 -10.04 -1.49
N GLU A 166 10.91 -9.55 -0.43
CA GLU A 166 12.30 -9.83 -0.06
C GLU A 166 13.38 -9.30 -1.03
N ARG A 167 13.04 -8.35 -1.91
CA ARG A 167 14.04 -7.72 -2.79
C ARG A 167 15.09 -6.93 -1.99
N GLU A 168 16.36 -7.13 -2.31
CA GLU A 168 17.50 -6.60 -1.52
C GLU A 168 17.61 -5.06 -1.54
N ASP A 169 17.16 -4.41 -2.60
CA ASP A 169 17.33 -2.96 -2.81
C ASP A 169 16.19 -2.10 -2.24
N ILE A 170 15.22 -2.68 -1.51
CA ILE A 170 14.04 -1.94 -1.04
C ILE A 170 14.29 -1.10 0.23
N ALA A 171 15.20 -1.54 1.11
CA ALA A 171 15.40 -0.88 2.40
C ALA A 171 15.82 0.61 2.27
N PRO A 172 16.77 0.99 1.38
CA PRO A 172 17.10 2.39 1.17
C PRO A 172 15.93 3.22 0.61
N VAL A 173 15.05 2.61 -0.19
CA VAL A 173 13.84 3.29 -0.72
C VAL A 173 12.87 3.60 0.42
N PHE A 174 12.66 2.65 1.33
CA PHE A 174 11.85 2.88 2.52
C PHE A 174 12.45 3.92 3.46
N ASP A 175 13.77 3.91 3.66
CA ASP A 175 14.43 4.94 4.45
C ASP A 175 14.20 6.34 3.88
N ARG A 176 14.29 6.49 2.55
CA ARG A 176 13.98 7.75 1.87
C ARG A 176 12.52 8.15 2.08
N ALA A 177 11.59 7.22 1.86
CA ALA A 177 10.17 7.48 2.03
C ALA A 177 9.82 7.91 3.46
N ILE A 178 10.33 7.18 4.46
CA ILE A 178 10.09 7.49 5.87
C ILE A 178 10.68 8.85 6.24
N ARG A 179 11.97 9.10 5.91
CA ARG A 179 12.61 10.39 6.21
C ARG A 179 11.88 11.55 5.54
N TYR A 180 11.51 11.41 4.27
CA TYR A 180 10.77 12.45 3.56
C TYR A 180 9.43 12.74 4.24
N MET A 181 8.64 11.71 4.55
CA MET A 181 7.34 11.87 5.20
C MET A 181 7.45 12.54 6.58
N LEU A 182 8.44 12.15 7.38
CA LEU A 182 8.69 12.76 8.70
C LEU A 182 9.21 14.20 8.60
N GLY A 183 9.91 14.54 7.52
CA GLY A 183 10.42 15.90 7.25
C GLY A 183 9.40 16.87 6.66
N LEU A 184 8.19 16.40 6.29
CA LEU A 184 7.13 17.27 5.78
C LEU A 184 6.61 18.22 6.87
N PRO A 185 6.15 19.44 6.52
CA PRO A 185 5.48 20.34 7.46
C PRO A 185 4.04 19.88 7.76
N ALA A 186 3.88 18.60 8.12
CA ALA A 186 2.61 17.96 8.45
C ALA A 186 2.35 17.97 9.96
N GLN A 187 1.08 18.00 10.36
CA GLN A 187 0.65 17.80 11.75
C GLN A 187 0.46 16.31 12.05
N ALA A 188 0.08 15.52 11.04
CA ALA A 188 0.00 14.07 11.13
C ALA A 188 0.48 13.41 9.82
N VAL A 189 1.09 12.24 9.97
CA VAL A 189 1.51 11.36 8.89
C VAL A 189 0.72 10.05 9.02
N LEU A 190 -0.05 9.71 8.00
CA LEU A 190 -0.82 8.48 7.91
C LEU A 190 -0.14 7.53 6.92
N ILE A 191 0.35 6.41 7.41
CA ILE A 191 1.01 5.39 6.60
C ILE A 191 0.09 4.18 6.45
N GLU A 192 -0.27 3.85 5.21
CA GLU A 192 -0.98 2.63 4.85
C GLU A 192 -0.04 1.62 4.19
N CYS A 193 0.15 0.46 4.81
CA CYS A 193 0.88 -0.66 4.19
C CYS A 193 -0.05 -1.42 3.23
N GLY A 194 0.23 -1.39 1.93
CA GLY A 194 -0.44 -2.26 0.95
C GLY A 194 0.00 -3.73 1.06
N GLY A 195 -0.68 -4.61 0.32
CA GLY A 195 -0.50 -6.06 0.48
C GLY A 195 -1.06 -6.57 1.81
N ASP A 196 -0.46 -7.63 2.34
CA ASP A 196 -0.68 -8.11 3.70
C ASP A 196 0.58 -7.93 4.55
N ILE A 197 0.48 -8.19 5.86
CA ILE A 197 1.56 -8.00 6.82
C ILE A 197 2.85 -8.81 6.53
N LEU A 198 2.76 -9.84 5.67
CA LEU A 198 3.89 -10.71 5.32
C LEU A 198 4.50 -10.33 3.96
N GLY A 199 3.67 -9.98 2.99
CA GLY A 199 4.10 -9.65 1.63
C GLY A 199 4.49 -8.19 1.41
N ALA A 200 4.81 -7.86 0.16
CA ALA A 200 5.05 -6.49 -0.33
C ALA A 200 6.20 -5.75 0.37
N ASN A 201 7.10 -6.49 1.04
CA ASN A 201 8.15 -5.97 1.89
C ASN A 201 7.65 -5.19 3.13
N VAL A 202 6.43 -5.46 3.61
CA VAL A 202 5.92 -4.87 4.86
C VAL A 202 6.85 -5.15 6.05
N PRO A 203 7.38 -6.38 6.29
CA PRO A 203 8.31 -6.62 7.39
C PRO A 203 9.56 -5.72 7.35
N ILE A 204 10.16 -5.54 6.16
CA ILE A 204 11.32 -4.66 5.98
C ILE A 204 10.93 -3.20 6.24
N PHE A 205 9.79 -2.74 5.70
CA PHE A 205 9.29 -1.39 5.95
C PHE A 205 9.09 -1.11 7.44
N LEU A 206 8.44 -2.03 8.16
CA LEU A 206 8.19 -1.90 9.61
C LEU A 206 9.49 -1.88 10.42
N GLU A 207 10.50 -2.67 10.02
CA GLU A 207 11.82 -2.62 10.63
C GLU A 207 12.49 -1.25 10.46
N ARG A 208 12.47 -0.70 9.24
CA ARG A 208 13.03 0.63 8.95
C ARG A 208 12.27 1.73 9.70
N LEU A 209 10.93 1.66 9.70
CA LEU A 209 10.07 2.63 10.40
C LEU A 209 10.37 2.64 11.89
N LYS A 210 10.43 1.47 12.54
CA LYS A 210 10.74 1.35 13.96
C LYS A 210 12.09 1.97 14.33
N LYS A 211 13.09 1.86 13.46
CA LYS A 211 14.42 2.47 13.65
C LYS A 211 14.39 4.00 13.52
N ALA A 212 13.52 4.52 12.65
CA ALA A 212 13.41 5.95 12.40
C ALA A 212 12.58 6.69 13.46
N ARG A 213 11.40 6.15 13.81
CA ARG A 213 10.43 6.81 14.69
C ARG A 213 9.43 5.80 15.28
N GLN A 214 9.11 5.96 16.56
CA GLN A 214 8.02 5.20 17.19
C GLN A 214 6.67 5.61 16.57
N VAL A 215 5.81 4.64 16.28
CA VAL A 215 4.43 4.90 15.83
C VAL A 215 3.58 5.32 17.01
N ASP A 216 2.80 6.38 16.87
CA ASP A 216 1.94 6.90 17.95
C ASP A 216 0.60 6.15 18.02
N LYS A 217 0.07 5.74 16.86
CA LYS A 217 -1.14 4.91 16.73
C LYS A 217 -1.03 3.86 15.63
N LEU A 218 -1.30 2.60 15.96
CA LEU A 218 -1.33 1.49 15.00
C LEU A 218 -2.74 0.88 14.90
N VAL A 219 -3.28 0.81 13.69
CA VAL A 219 -4.53 0.12 13.38
C VAL A 219 -4.25 -1.16 12.60
N LEU A 220 -4.72 -2.29 13.12
CA LEU A 220 -4.68 -3.57 12.41
C LEU A 220 -6.04 -3.87 11.77
N VAL A 221 -6.03 -4.14 10.47
CA VAL A 221 -7.24 -4.42 9.69
C VAL A 221 -7.30 -5.91 9.33
N ALA A 222 -8.40 -6.59 9.65
CA ALA A 222 -8.52 -8.04 9.48
C ALA A 222 -9.92 -8.48 8.99
N PRO A 223 -9.99 -9.59 8.22
CA PRO A 223 -11.26 -10.10 7.67
C PRO A 223 -12.09 -10.85 8.72
N ASP A 224 -11.46 -11.42 9.73
CA ASP A 224 -12.11 -12.19 10.79
C ASP A 224 -11.28 -12.15 12.10
N SER A 225 -11.86 -12.65 13.19
CA SER A 225 -11.23 -12.59 14.52
C SER A 225 -9.95 -13.44 14.63
N LEU A 226 -9.84 -14.55 13.90
CA LEU A 226 -8.64 -15.40 13.94
C LEU A 226 -7.49 -14.76 13.18
N ALA A 227 -7.78 -14.17 12.02
CA ALA A 227 -6.83 -13.38 11.27
C ALA A 227 -6.35 -12.19 12.09
N ALA A 228 -7.25 -11.47 12.79
CA ALA A 228 -6.89 -10.39 13.69
C ALA A 228 -5.92 -10.88 14.80
N PHE A 229 -6.27 -11.98 15.47
CA PHE A 229 -5.42 -12.57 16.51
C PHE A 229 -4.04 -12.97 15.98
N GLY A 230 -3.98 -13.64 14.83
CA GLY A 230 -2.70 -14.01 14.20
C GLY A 230 -1.87 -12.78 13.80
N GLY A 231 -2.50 -11.76 13.24
CA GLY A 231 -1.86 -10.49 12.90
C GLY A 231 -1.26 -9.79 14.11
N LEU A 232 -1.95 -9.79 15.26
CA LEU A 232 -1.41 -9.26 16.51
C LEU A 232 -0.15 -10.00 16.96
N ARG A 233 -0.12 -11.33 16.87
CA ARG A 233 1.07 -12.13 17.22
C ARG A 233 2.25 -11.87 16.30
N ILE A 234 1.99 -11.57 15.04
CA ILE A 234 3.04 -11.19 14.08
C ILE A 234 3.58 -9.79 14.41
N LEU A 235 2.70 -8.81 14.63
CA LEU A 235 3.11 -7.45 15.04
C LEU A 235 3.90 -7.46 16.34
N GLU A 236 3.46 -8.23 17.34
CA GLU A 236 4.15 -8.37 18.64
C GLU A 236 5.59 -8.86 18.45
N LYS A 237 5.79 -9.89 17.61
CA LYS A 237 7.13 -10.39 17.26
C LYS A 237 8.00 -9.35 16.53
N MET A 238 7.38 -8.44 15.77
CA MET A 238 8.06 -7.32 15.10
C MET A 238 8.34 -6.14 16.05
N GLY A 239 7.80 -6.18 17.28
CA GLY A 239 7.94 -5.13 18.29
C GLY A 239 6.91 -4.01 18.16
N PHE A 240 5.72 -4.31 17.62
CA PHE A 240 4.59 -3.40 17.50
C PHE A 240 3.40 -3.88 18.31
N ALA A 241 2.61 -2.94 18.82
CA ALA A 241 1.32 -3.19 19.46
C ALA A 241 0.25 -2.43 18.69
N ALA A 242 -0.89 -3.07 18.42
CA ALA A 242 -2.03 -2.41 17.80
C ALA A 242 -2.89 -1.70 18.86
N ASP A 243 -3.25 -0.45 18.61
CA ASP A 243 -4.17 0.33 19.44
C ASP A 243 -5.64 -0.02 19.12
N LEU A 244 -5.91 -0.45 17.89
CA LEU A 244 -7.27 -0.64 17.39
C LEU A 244 -7.34 -1.74 16.32
N LEU A 245 -8.40 -2.53 16.38
CA LEU A 245 -8.78 -3.49 15.34
C LEU A 245 -9.96 -2.97 14.51
N THR A 246 -9.92 -3.21 13.20
CA THR A 246 -11.04 -2.91 12.30
C THR A 246 -11.07 -3.85 11.08
N GLY A 247 -12.01 -3.62 10.18
CA GLY A 247 -12.28 -4.44 9.00
C GLY A 247 -13.48 -5.38 9.18
N PRO A 248 -13.71 -6.32 8.26
CA PRO A 248 -14.86 -7.22 8.30
C PRO A 248 -14.98 -8.03 9.60
N CYS A 249 -13.89 -8.20 10.37
CA CYS A 249 -13.92 -8.76 11.72
C CYS A 249 -14.72 -7.93 12.75
N THR A 250 -15.28 -6.78 12.34
CA THR A 250 -16.10 -5.87 13.15
C THR A 250 -17.48 -5.59 12.54
N ASP A 251 -17.87 -6.26 11.45
CA ASP A 251 -19.07 -5.94 10.67
C ASP A 251 -20.40 -6.15 11.40
N THR A 252 -20.42 -7.01 12.43
CA THR A 252 -21.61 -7.28 13.24
C THR A 252 -21.29 -7.15 14.72
N PRO A 253 -22.28 -6.88 15.59
CA PRO A 253 -22.05 -6.86 17.04
C PRO A 253 -21.39 -8.16 17.57
N THR A 254 -21.77 -9.30 17.00
CA THR A 254 -21.17 -10.61 17.34
C THR A 254 -19.70 -10.70 16.95
N LEU A 255 -19.35 -10.27 15.73
CA LEU A 255 -17.96 -10.27 15.27
C LEU A 255 -17.11 -9.28 16.06
N LEU A 256 -17.62 -8.07 16.31
CA LEU A 256 -16.96 -7.06 17.12
C LEU A 256 -16.63 -7.61 18.52
N ALA A 257 -17.64 -8.09 19.26
CA ALA A 257 -17.46 -8.62 20.61
C ALA A 257 -16.53 -9.84 20.65
N ARG A 258 -16.62 -10.73 19.64
CA ARG A 258 -15.73 -11.89 19.53
C ARG A 258 -14.28 -11.48 19.26
N THR A 259 -14.07 -10.51 18.37
CA THR A 259 -12.76 -9.99 18.03
C THR A 259 -12.10 -9.34 19.23
N GLU A 260 -12.80 -8.46 19.95
CA GLU A 260 -12.29 -7.82 21.17
C GLU A 260 -11.95 -8.86 22.25
N LYS A 261 -12.86 -9.81 22.50
CA LYS A 261 -12.65 -10.85 23.51
C LYS A 261 -11.44 -11.74 23.20
N LEU A 262 -11.28 -12.14 21.94
CA LEU A 262 -10.17 -13.01 21.53
C LEU A 262 -8.84 -12.27 21.51
N CYS A 263 -8.84 -11.02 21.07
CA CYS A 263 -7.63 -10.25 20.82
C CYS A 263 -7.15 -9.44 22.03
N GLY A 264 -8.03 -9.11 22.96
CA GLY A 264 -7.71 -8.21 24.09
C GLY A 264 -7.42 -6.77 23.66
N VAL A 265 -7.80 -6.39 22.44
CA VAL A 265 -7.61 -5.05 21.86
C VAL A 265 -8.97 -4.51 21.46
N LYS A 266 -9.18 -3.21 21.64
CA LYS A 266 -10.41 -2.52 21.23
C LYS A 266 -10.66 -2.72 19.73
N ALA A 267 -11.91 -2.89 19.34
CA ALA A 267 -12.31 -3.02 17.95
C ALA A 267 -13.39 -2.00 17.58
N MET A 268 -13.38 -1.53 16.34
CA MET A 268 -14.35 -0.58 15.83
C MET A 268 -14.66 -0.86 14.37
N ASN A 269 -15.95 -0.83 14.02
CA ASN A 269 -16.36 -0.81 12.62
C ASN A 269 -16.22 0.61 12.04
N MET A 270 -15.33 0.77 11.07
CA MET A 270 -15.03 2.06 10.43
C MET A 270 -15.79 2.31 9.13
N LEU A 271 -16.68 1.39 8.70
CA LEU A 271 -17.61 1.62 7.58
C LEU A 271 -18.84 2.44 8.00
N GLY A 272 -19.05 2.62 9.32
CA GLY A 272 -20.28 3.17 9.88
C GLY A 272 -21.48 2.21 9.71
N PRO A 273 -22.65 2.52 10.32
CA PRO A 273 -23.88 1.85 9.93
C PRO A 273 -24.10 2.12 8.43
N ARG A 274 -24.26 1.06 7.63
CA ARG A 274 -24.77 1.23 6.26
C ARG A 274 -26.19 1.83 6.39
N PRO A 275 -26.52 2.87 5.61
CA PRO A 275 -27.87 3.43 5.62
C PRO A 275 -28.93 2.37 5.30
#